data_AF-A0A392PQW5-F1
#
_entry.id   AF-A0A392PQW5-F1
#
_cell.length_a   1.000
_cell.length_b   1.000
_cell.length_c   1.000
_cell.angle_alpha   90.00
_cell.angle_beta   90.00
_cell.angle_gamma   90.00
#
_symmetry.space_group_name_H-M   'P 1'
#
loop_
_entity.id
_entity.type
_entity.pdbx_description
1 polymer ?
#
loop_
_entity_poly.entity_id
_entity_poly.type
_entity_poly.pdbx_seq_one_letter_code
_entity_poly.pdbx_strand_id
1 'polypeptide(L)'
;MSNLLQSLFVGVSVFAMPVIKKIPTSVLWGYFAYMAIDSLPGNQFWERILLLFVTPSRWFKLLEGHHASFVESVPIRYIIFFTIFQCVYFMVCFGVTWIPIAGILFPLPFFLLILVRQYILPKMFSPHHLRELDAAEYEEIVGAPRLSLS
;
A
#
# COMPACT_ATOMS: atom_id res chain seq x y z
N MET A 1 21.74 13.26 8.37
CA MET A 1 22.98 12.65 8.92
C MET A 1 22.61 11.32 9.58
N SER A 2 22.40 10.27 8.79
CA SER A 2 21.77 9.02 9.24
C SER A 2 22.56 7.79 8.78
N ASN A 3 22.58 7.53 7.47
CA ASN A 3 22.97 6.23 6.91
C ASN A 3 24.44 5.88 7.22
N LEU A 4 25.35 6.86 7.21
CA LEU A 4 26.76 6.63 7.59
C LEU A 4 26.91 6.22 9.06
N LEU A 5 26.17 6.86 9.98
CA LEU A 5 26.19 6.51 11.40
C LEU A 5 25.50 5.17 11.66
N GLN A 6 24.39 4.88 10.96
CA GLN A 6 23.72 3.58 11.01
C GLN A 6 24.66 2.45 10.57
N SER A 7 25.33 2.58 9.42
CA SER A 7 26.31 1.60 8.95
C SER A 7 27.49 1.42 9.92
N LEU A 8 27.96 2.50 10.54
CA LEU A 8 29.00 2.45 11.57
C LEU A 8 28.52 1.68 12.81
N PHE A 9 27.31 1.97 13.32
CA PHE A 9 26.73 1.25 14.46
C PHE A 9 26.42 -0.22 14.15
N VAL A 10 26.02 -0.55 12.91
CA VAL A 10 25.90 -1.94 12.45
C VAL A 10 27.25 -2.65 12.49
N GLY A 11 28.34 -2.00 12.04
CA GLY A 11 29.69 -2.53 12.18
C GLY A 11 30.10 -2.74 13.65
N VAL A 12 29.83 -1.78 14.53
CA VAL A 12 30.11 -1.88 15.97
C VAL A 12 29.25 -2.96 16.66
N SER A 13 28.05 -3.25 16.15
CA SER A 13 27.15 -4.28 16.73
C SER A 13 27.75 -5.70 16.73
N VAL A 14 28.76 -5.96 15.89
CA VAL A 14 29.50 -7.23 15.89
C VAL A 14 30.17 -7.49 17.25
N PHE A 15 30.66 -6.46 17.94
CA PHE A 15 31.20 -6.60 19.30
C PHE A 15 30.11 -6.88 20.35
N ALA A 16 28.84 -6.54 20.06
CA ALA A 16 27.68 -6.81 20.91
C ALA A 16 27.02 -8.19 20.67
N MET A 17 27.51 -8.98 19.70
CA MET A 17 27.08 -10.36 19.42
C MET A 17 26.79 -11.24 20.67
N PRO A 18 27.62 -11.31 21.73
CA PRO A 18 27.35 -12.14 22.90
C PRO A 18 26.15 -11.67 23.75
N VAL A 19 25.70 -10.42 23.59
CA VAL A 19 24.45 -9.91 24.19
C VAL A 19 23.28 -10.16 23.24
N ILE A 20 23.45 -9.88 21.93
CA ILE A 20 22.41 -10.09 20.90
C ILE A 20 21.95 -11.56 20.87
N LYS A 21 22.85 -12.52 21.04
CA LYS A 21 22.53 -13.96 21.12
C LYS A 21 21.63 -14.36 22.30
N LYS A 22 21.38 -13.48 23.28
CA LYS A 22 20.43 -13.72 24.38
C LYS A 22 19.00 -13.28 24.05
N ILE A 23 18.79 -12.55 22.95
CA ILE A 23 17.46 -12.11 22.51
C ILE A 23 16.72 -13.33 21.93
N PRO A 24 15.55 -13.72 22.46
CA PRO A 24 14.80 -14.85 21.93
C PRO A 24 14.22 -14.51 20.55
N THR A 25 14.26 -15.47 19.63
CA THR A 25 13.82 -15.28 18.23
C THR A 25 12.34 -14.93 18.10
N SER A 26 11.51 -15.22 19.10
CA SER A 26 10.11 -14.78 19.19
C SER A 26 9.95 -13.25 19.17
N VAL A 27 10.90 -12.49 19.73
CA VAL A 27 10.88 -11.01 19.68
C VAL A 27 11.12 -10.51 18.26
N LEU A 28 11.96 -11.19 17.48
CA LEU A 28 12.18 -10.85 16.07
C LEU A 28 10.91 -11.09 15.24
N TRP A 29 10.18 -12.18 15.46
CA TRP A 29 8.88 -12.42 14.82
C TRP A 29 7.86 -11.34 15.16
N GLY A 30 7.78 -10.91 16.43
CA GLY A 30 6.94 -9.77 16.84
C GLY A 30 7.34 -8.46 16.16
N TYR A 31 8.64 -8.20 16.02
CA TYR A 31 9.16 -7.01 15.34
C TYR A 31 8.91 -7.03 13.82
N PHE A 32 9.05 -8.19 13.16
CA PHE A 32 8.68 -8.35 11.74
C PHE A 32 7.17 -8.16 11.52
N ALA A 33 6.33 -8.69 12.40
CA ALA A 33 4.88 -8.47 12.35
C ALA A 33 4.51 -6.99 12.57
N TYR A 34 5.16 -6.32 13.52
CA TYR A 34 5.01 -4.87 13.72
C TYR A 34 5.38 -4.09 12.44
N MET A 35 6.59 -4.27 11.90
CA MET A 35 7.03 -3.54 10.70
C MET A 35 6.13 -3.80 9.48
N ALA A 36 5.63 -5.03 9.33
CA ALA A 36 4.72 -5.37 8.24
C ALA A 36 3.39 -4.58 8.36
N ILE A 37 2.87 -4.40 9.57
CA ILE A 37 1.65 -3.60 9.82
C ILE A 37 1.94 -2.10 9.70
N ASP A 38 3.06 -1.63 10.24
CA ASP A 38 3.52 -0.23 10.21
C ASP A 38 3.80 0.27 8.78
N SER A 39 4.04 -0.64 7.83
CA SER A 39 4.18 -0.34 6.39
C SER A 39 2.87 -0.21 5.59
N LEU A 40 1.71 -0.38 6.23
CA LEU A 40 0.39 -0.33 5.57
C LEU A 40 -0.27 1.06 5.53
N PRO A 41 -0.17 1.92 6.57
CA PRO A 41 -0.64 3.32 6.48
C PRO A 41 0.08 4.12 5.40
N GLY A 42 -0.63 5.01 4.70
CA GLY A 42 -0.09 5.80 3.58
C GLY A 42 0.07 5.00 2.27
N ASN A 43 -0.32 3.74 2.25
CA ASN A 43 -0.37 2.94 1.03
C ASN A 43 -1.78 3.01 0.42
N GLN A 44 -1.92 3.78 -0.66
CA GLN A 44 -3.17 3.97 -1.41
C GLN A 44 -3.88 2.65 -1.81
N PHE A 45 -3.13 1.56 -2.05
CA PHE A 45 -3.74 0.24 -2.32
C PHE A 45 -4.35 -0.38 -1.06
N TRP A 46 -3.69 -0.27 0.09
CA TRP A 46 -4.21 -0.74 1.37
C TRP A 46 -5.45 0.06 1.80
N GLU A 47 -5.43 1.38 1.65
CA GLU A 47 -6.57 2.26 1.90
C GLU A 47 -7.79 1.90 1.04
N ARG A 48 -7.57 1.62 -0.26
CA ARG A 48 -8.63 1.10 -1.15
C ARG A 48 -9.14 -0.28 -0.74
N ILE A 49 -8.28 -1.18 -0.24
CA ILE A 49 -8.71 -2.46 0.34
C ILE A 49 -9.59 -2.23 1.58
N LEU A 50 -9.21 -1.35 2.49
CA LEU A 50 -10.02 -1.01 3.66
C LEU A 50 -11.39 -0.46 3.26
N LEU A 51 -11.43 0.46 2.28
CA LEU A 51 -12.68 1.00 1.73
C LEU A 51 -13.61 -0.10 1.18
N LEU A 52 -13.07 -1.13 0.53
CA LEU A 52 -13.86 -2.27 0.02
C LEU A 52 -14.57 -3.06 1.14
N PHE A 53 -14.00 -3.10 2.35
CA PHE A 53 -14.65 -3.71 3.53
C PHE A 53 -15.63 -2.77 4.25
N VAL A 54 -15.62 -1.45 3.97
CA VAL A 54 -16.57 -0.51 4.58
C VAL A 54 -17.90 -0.53 3.83
N THR A 55 -19.00 -0.76 4.57
CA THR A 55 -20.37 -0.72 4.03
C THR A 55 -20.68 0.63 3.35
N PRO A 56 -21.24 0.67 2.12
CA PRO A 56 -21.51 1.92 1.40
C PRO A 56 -22.29 3.00 2.18
N SER A 57 -23.19 2.62 3.08
CA SER A 57 -23.92 3.55 3.96
C SER A 57 -23.04 4.31 4.95
N ARG A 58 -21.81 3.85 5.22
CA ARG A 58 -20.81 4.54 6.04
C ARG A 58 -19.83 5.39 5.23
N TRP A 59 -19.79 5.26 3.90
CA TRP A 59 -18.87 6.06 3.06
C TRP A 59 -19.17 7.56 3.14
N PHE A 60 -20.42 7.98 3.32
CA PHE A 60 -20.75 9.40 3.55
C PHE A 60 -20.08 9.97 4.81
N LYS A 61 -19.92 9.17 5.88
CA LYS A 61 -19.15 9.57 7.08
C LYS A 61 -17.63 9.51 6.89
N LEU A 62 -17.17 8.92 5.78
CA LEU A 62 -15.79 8.97 5.30
C LEU A 62 -15.59 10.01 4.18
N LEU A 63 -16.65 10.71 3.76
CA LEU A 63 -16.61 11.93 2.93
C LEU A 63 -16.79 13.20 3.77
N GLU A 64 -17.44 13.11 4.94
CA GLU A 64 -17.37 14.12 6.00
C GLU A 64 -15.94 14.36 6.58
N GLY A 65 -14.94 13.50 6.16
CA GLY A 65 -11.88 12.71 7.06
C GLY A 65 -10.71 13.68 7.48
N HIS A 66 -9.49 13.28 7.14
CA HIS A 66 -8.97 13.91 5.92
C HIS A 66 -9.36 12.95 4.79
N HIS A 67 -10.14 13.51 3.87
CA HIS A 67 -11.26 12.79 3.26
C HIS A 67 -10.95 12.71 1.74
N ALA A 68 -10.30 11.61 1.34
CA ALA A 68 -9.41 11.52 0.16
C ALA A 68 -10.02 11.92 -1.20
N SER A 69 -9.31 12.79 -1.92
CA SER A 69 -9.73 13.41 -3.20
C SER A 69 -10.26 12.42 -4.26
N PHE A 70 -9.60 11.25 -4.40
CA PHE A 70 -9.99 10.22 -5.39
C PHE A 70 -11.40 9.62 -5.15
N VAL A 71 -11.99 9.80 -3.96
CA VAL A 71 -13.34 9.33 -3.63
C VAL A 71 -14.42 10.26 -4.19
N GLU A 72 -14.09 11.54 -4.38
CA GLU A 72 -14.99 12.54 -4.97
C GLU A 72 -14.86 12.61 -6.50
N SER A 73 -13.65 12.42 -7.05
CA SER A 73 -13.39 12.53 -8.49
C SER A 73 -13.72 11.27 -9.32
N VAL A 74 -13.83 10.08 -8.71
CA VAL A 74 -14.07 8.81 -9.42
C VAL A 74 -15.29 8.05 -8.89
N PRO A 75 -16.25 7.62 -9.74
CA PRO A 75 -17.41 6.86 -9.24
C PRO A 75 -17.00 5.53 -8.60
N ILE A 76 -17.46 5.29 -7.37
CA ILE A 76 -17.09 4.17 -6.47
C ILE A 76 -17.06 2.79 -7.18
N ARG A 77 -17.95 2.54 -8.16
CA ARG A 77 -17.97 1.30 -8.94
C ARG A 77 -16.64 1.01 -9.65
N TYR A 78 -15.98 2.05 -10.19
CA TYR A 78 -14.67 1.91 -10.83
C TYR A 78 -13.55 1.73 -9.79
N ILE A 79 -13.63 2.42 -8.65
CA ILE A 79 -12.67 2.25 -7.53
C ILE A 79 -12.67 0.79 -7.05
N ILE A 80 -13.85 0.23 -6.78
CA ILE A 80 -14.01 -1.17 -6.34
C ILE A 80 -13.50 -2.14 -7.41
N PHE A 81 -13.90 -1.96 -8.68
CA PHE A 81 -13.48 -2.85 -9.77
C PHE A 81 -11.95 -2.82 -10.01
N PHE A 82 -11.34 -1.64 -9.96
CA PHE A 82 -9.89 -1.47 -10.04
C PHE A 82 -9.17 -2.12 -8.85
N THR A 83 -9.69 -1.94 -7.64
CA THR A 83 -9.11 -2.53 -6.41
C THR A 83 -9.21 -4.05 -6.43
N ILE A 84 -10.34 -4.62 -6.86
CA ILE A 84 -10.49 -6.08 -7.04
C ILE A 84 -9.48 -6.61 -8.06
N PHE A 85 -9.27 -5.91 -9.17
CA PHE A 85 -8.26 -6.28 -10.17
C PHE A 85 -6.83 -6.26 -9.58
N GLN A 86 -6.48 -5.22 -8.82
CA GLN A 86 -5.21 -5.14 -8.08
C GLN A 86 -5.06 -6.26 -7.05
N CYS A 87 -6.12 -6.61 -6.30
CA CYS A 87 -6.14 -7.71 -5.35
C CYS A 87 -5.93 -9.08 -6.01
N VAL A 88 -6.63 -9.37 -7.12
CA VAL A 88 -6.44 -10.62 -7.88
C VAL A 88 -5.00 -10.71 -8.38
N TYR A 89 -4.46 -9.63 -8.92
CA TYR A 89 -3.07 -9.58 -9.37
C TYR A 89 -2.07 -9.80 -8.21
N PHE A 90 -2.29 -9.17 -7.06
CA PHE A 90 -1.49 -9.35 -5.85
C PHE A 90 -1.53 -10.81 -5.35
N MET A 91 -2.72 -11.45 -5.34
CA MET A 91 -2.87 -12.86 -4.97
C MET A 91 -2.13 -13.80 -5.93
N VAL A 92 -2.12 -13.50 -7.24
CA VAL A 92 -1.30 -14.25 -8.22
C VAL A 92 0.19 -14.10 -7.92
N CYS A 93 0.68 -12.89 -7.65
CA CYS A 93 2.09 -12.68 -7.29
C CYS A 93 2.46 -13.39 -5.98
N PHE A 94 1.62 -13.26 -4.96
CA PHE A 94 1.80 -13.95 -3.69
C PHE A 94 1.88 -15.46 -3.91
N GLY A 95 0.95 -16.06 -4.65
CA GLY A 95 0.99 -17.48 -5.02
C GLY A 95 2.26 -17.90 -5.75
N VAL A 96 2.78 -17.07 -6.67
CA VAL A 96 4.06 -17.33 -7.36
C VAL A 96 5.24 -17.34 -6.37
N THR A 97 5.25 -16.52 -5.32
CA THR A 97 6.35 -16.52 -4.32
C THR A 97 6.45 -17.80 -3.48
N TRP A 98 5.39 -18.63 -3.42
CA TRP A 98 5.46 -19.97 -2.80
C TRP A 98 6.20 -21.00 -3.65
N ILE A 99 6.49 -20.70 -4.92
CA ILE A 99 7.26 -21.59 -5.82
C ILE A 99 8.74 -21.20 -5.73
N PRO A 100 9.63 -22.00 -5.11
CA PRO A 100 11.00 -21.58 -4.80
C PRO A 100 11.85 -21.28 -6.06
N ILE A 101 11.55 -21.94 -7.18
CA ILE A 101 12.20 -21.68 -8.48
C ILE A 101 11.76 -20.31 -9.04
N ALA A 102 10.52 -19.88 -8.79
CA ALA A 102 10.00 -18.61 -9.26
C ALA A 102 10.38 -17.41 -8.35
N GLY A 103 10.89 -17.65 -7.14
CA GLY A 103 11.39 -16.59 -6.25
C GLY A 103 12.58 -15.81 -6.84
N ILE A 104 13.44 -16.47 -7.62
CA ILE A 104 14.52 -15.83 -8.40
C ILE A 104 13.93 -14.93 -9.51
N LEU A 105 12.73 -15.26 -9.96
CA LEU A 105 12.01 -14.65 -11.08
C LEU A 105 11.15 -13.44 -10.67
N PHE A 106 11.33 -12.90 -9.46
CA PHE A 106 10.58 -11.76 -8.91
C PHE A 106 10.45 -10.53 -9.84
N PRO A 107 11.39 -10.20 -10.76
CA PRO A 107 11.21 -9.09 -11.68
C PRO A 107 10.15 -9.33 -12.74
N LEU A 108 9.86 -10.59 -13.14
CA LEU A 108 8.92 -10.86 -14.23
C LEU A 108 7.46 -10.50 -13.90
N PRO A 109 6.92 -10.78 -12.70
CA PRO A 109 5.66 -10.18 -12.27
C PRO A 109 5.68 -8.64 -12.37
N PHE A 110 6.74 -7.97 -11.90
CA PHE A 110 6.85 -6.52 -12.00
C PHE A 110 6.86 -6.00 -13.45
N PHE A 111 7.52 -6.70 -14.39
CA PHE A 111 7.41 -6.36 -15.81
C PHE A 111 6.01 -6.63 -16.38
N LEU A 112 5.31 -7.68 -15.92
CA LEU A 112 3.92 -7.92 -16.29
C LEU A 112 2.98 -6.82 -15.77
N LEU A 113 3.21 -6.25 -14.57
CA LEU A 113 2.48 -5.06 -14.09
C LEU A 113 2.61 -3.88 -15.06
N ILE A 114 3.82 -3.62 -15.58
CA ILE A 114 4.05 -2.52 -16.53
C ILE A 114 3.26 -2.75 -17.82
N LEU A 115 3.27 -3.98 -18.36
CA LEU A 115 2.49 -4.32 -19.56
C LEU A 115 0.97 -4.24 -19.32
N VAL A 116 0.49 -4.71 -18.17
CA VAL A 116 -0.92 -4.60 -17.75
C VAL A 116 -1.33 -3.13 -17.65
N ARG A 117 -0.51 -2.28 -17.01
CA ARG A 117 -0.72 -0.83 -16.87
C ARG A 117 -0.74 -0.11 -18.22
N GLN A 118 0.16 -0.47 -19.14
CA GLN A 118 0.30 0.20 -20.43
C GLN A 118 -0.73 -0.25 -21.48
N TYR A 119 -1.16 -1.51 -21.49
CA TYR A 119 -1.97 -2.07 -22.59
C TYR A 119 -3.38 -2.53 -22.21
N ILE A 120 -3.65 -2.83 -20.94
CA ILE A 120 -4.96 -3.35 -20.48
C ILE A 120 -5.76 -2.26 -19.78
N LEU A 121 -5.18 -1.60 -18.77
CA LEU A 121 -5.84 -0.51 -18.02
C LEU A 121 -6.49 0.56 -18.94
N PRO A 122 -5.75 1.20 -19.89
CA PRO A 122 -6.33 2.23 -20.76
C PRO A 122 -7.35 1.74 -21.80
N LYS A 123 -7.61 0.42 -21.88
CA LYS A 123 -8.74 -0.14 -22.65
C LYS A 123 -9.99 -0.39 -21.81
N MET A 124 -9.85 -0.45 -20.48
CA MET A 124 -10.94 -0.80 -19.55
C MET A 124 -11.50 0.41 -18.80
N PHE A 125 -10.75 1.51 -18.70
CA PHE A 125 -11.12 2.71 -17.93
C PHE A 125 -10.90 3.99 -18.75
N SER A 126 -11.66 5.03 -18.42
CA SER A 126 -11.41 6.39 -18.94
C SER A 126 -10.03 6.90 -18.50
N PRO A 127 -9.25 7.58 -19.37
CA PRO A 127 -7.96 8.16 -18.99
C PRO A 127 -8.02 9.08 -17.77
N HIS A 128 -9.15 9.77 -17.54
CA HIS A 128 -9.36 10.61 -16.37
C HIS A 128 -9.44 9.77 -15.09
N HIS A 129 -10.29 8.74 -15.04
CA HIS A 129 -10.41 7.87 -13.86
C HIS A 129 -9.12 7.12 -13.58
N LEU A 130 -8.35 6.75 -14.62
CA LEU A 130 -7.03 6.17 -14.46
C LEU A 130 -6.04 7.13 -13.82
N ARG A 131 -5.97 8.38 -14.30
CA ARG A 131 -5.04 9.38 -13.76
C ARG A 131 -5.29 9.62 -12.26
N GLU A 132 -6.54 9.68 -11.83
CA GLU A 132 -6.91 9.82 -10.41
C GLU A 132 -6.56 8.58 -9.58
N LEU A 133 -6.76 7.37 -10.11
CA LEU A 133 -6.49 6.10 -9.41
C LEU A 133 -5.01 5.68 -9.42
N ASP A 134 -4.21 6.24 -10.32
CA ASP A 134 -2.81 5.88 -10.60
C ASP A 134 -1.85 7.07 -10.38
N ALA A 135 -2.36 8.18 -9.83
CA ALA A 135 -1.57 9.28 -9.30
C ALA A 135 -0.80 8.81 -8.05
N ALA A 136 0.52 9.04 -8.06
CA ALA A 136 1.41 8.66 -6.96
C ALA A 136 1.49 9.70 -5.83
N GLU A 137 0.78 10.83 -5.97
CA GLU A 137 0.85 11.96 -5.04
C GLU A 137 -0.56 12.30 -4.56
N TYR A 138 -0.74 12.27 -3.24
CA TYR A 138 -1.98 12.64 -2.57
C TYR A 138 -2.02 14.17 -2.46
N GLU A 139 -2.88 14.84 -3.22
CA GLU A 139 -3.40 16.13 -2.78
C GLU A 139 -4.49 15.83 -1.73
N GLU A 140 -4.08 15.77 -0.45
CA GLU A 140 -5.03 15.77 0.67
C GLU A 140 -5.75 17.12 0.70
N ILE A 141 -6.91 17.18 0.02
CA ILE A 141 -7.82 18.31 0.14
C ILE A 141 -8.32 18.33 1.58
N VAL A 142 -7.82 19.31 2.34
CA VAL A 142 -8.24 19.57 3.72
C VAL A 142 -9.75 19.81 3.71
N GLY A 143 -10.50 18.92 4.38
CA GLY A 143 -11.96 18.96 4.40
C GLY A 143 -12.47 20.33 4.84
N ALA A 144 -13.42 20.88 4.08
CA ALA A 144 -13.90 22.24 4.28
C ALA A 144 -14.33 22.49 5.75
N PRO A 145 -13.92 23.60 6.40
CA PRO A 145 -14.24 23.85 7.79
C PRO A 145 -15.76 23.79 8.01
N ARG A 146 -16.22 23.02 9.01
CA ARG A 146 -17.64 23.04 9.40
C ARG A 146 -18.00 24.45 9.85
N LEU A 147 -18.75 25.16 9.01
CA LEU A 147 -19.39 26.43 9.37
C LEU A 147 -20.34 26.18 10.54
N SER A 148 -19.89 26.55 11.74
CA SER A 148 -20.67 26.50 12.96
C SER A 148 -21.73 27.61 12.92
N LEU A 149 -22.88 27.31 12.33
CA LEU A 149 -24.07 28.14 12.46
C LEU A 149 -24.60 28.03 13.90
N SER A 150 -24.36 29.10 14.67
CA SER A 150 -24.95 29.40 15.97
C SER A 150 -26.21 30.24 15.81
#